data_AF-A0A553JIX9-F1
#
_entry.id   AF-A0A553JIX9-F1
#
_cell.length_a   1.000
_cell.length_b   1.000
_cell.length_c   1.000
_cell.angle_alpha   90.00
_cell.angle_beta   90.00
_cell.angle_gamma   90.00
#
_symmetry.space_group_name_H-M   'P 1'
#
loop_
_entity.id
_entity.type
_entity.pdbx_description
1 polymer ?
#
loop_
_entity_poly.entity_id
_entity_poly.type
_entity_poly.pdbx_seq_one_letter_code
_entity_poly.pdbx_strand_id
1 'polypeptide(L)'
;MKKFTRNTLAVVTSFSLFISAHSLANNEPTTDLQKESYSIGASVGNYISNQIFSQTQMGAEVDVDMVVQGAIDALKGQQKFTDEEVLTYLNKRAEFLNAVRTAEIEKIAQKSMADGQAYLETNKSNSDVVVTKSGLQYQVLKQGEGRIPNPEDVVTVNYKGFLVDGTQFDDSYERGEPNRFALISVIAGWQEGITLMPEGSIYKFAIPAALAYGNDTVGMIPPSSTLVFEVELVKVEEPGENAHGMGLSGMGMGGMMGGKGSPH
;
A
#
# COMPACT_ATOMS: atom_id res chain seq x y z
N MET A 1 91.53 -43.96 -29.70
CA MET A 1 90.86 -44.40 -30.96
C MET A 1 89.79 -43.37 -31.34
N LYS A 2 89.58 -43.11 -32.65
CA LYS A 2 88.41 -42.47 -33.36
C LYS A 2 87.62 -41.35 -32.61
N LYS A 3 87.62 -40.05 -32.96
CA LYS A 3 87.29 -39.26 -34.20
C LYS A 3 85.78 -39.12 -34.55
N PHE A 4 85.42 -37.93 -35.12
CA PHE A 4 84.20 -37.51 -35.89
C PHE A 4 82.96 -37.00 -35.09
N THR A 5 82.11 -36.03 -35.52
CA THR A 5 82.21 -34.78 -36.37
C THR A 5 80.91 -33.93 -36.35
N ARG A 6 81.05 -32.61 -36.65
CA ARG A 6 80.14 -31.61 -37.31
C ARG A 6 78.65 -31.88 -37.63
N ASN A 7 77.85 -30.83 -37.34
CA ASN A 7 76.63 -30.24 -37.96
C ASN A 7 75.89 -30.91 -39.15
N THR A 8 74.56 -31.10 -39.00
CA THR A 8 73.42 -30.71 -39.90
C THR A 8 72.07 -31.06 -39.21
N LEU A 9 70.84 -30.76 -39.71
CA LEU A 9 70.22 -29.47 -40.12
C LEU A 9 68.70 -29.68 -40.40
N ALA A 10 67.82 -28.81 -39.86
CA ALA A 10 66.33 -28.79 -40.09
C ALA A 10 65.57 -30.05 -39.58
N VAL A 11 64.23 -30.08 -39.37
CA VAL A 11 63.10 -29.32 -39.93
C VAL A 11 62.11 -28.86 -38.84
N VAL A 12 61.47 -27.71 -39.09
CA VAL A 12 60.40 -27.11 -38.27
C VAL A 12 59.05 -27.80 -38.54
N THR A 13 58.35 -28.20 -37.48
CA THR A 13 56.89 -28.38 -37.51
C THR A 13 56.26 -27.65 -36.33
N SER A 14 55.80 -26.43 -36.59
CA SER A 14 55.08 -25.59 -35.63
C SER A 14 53.74 -26.24 -35.26
N PHE A 15 53.67 -26.89 -34.10
CA PHE A 15 52.40 -27.29 -33.51
C PHE A 15 51.82 -26.08 -32.79
N SER A 16 51.09 -25.24 -33.53
CA SER A 16 50.39 -24.08 -32.98
C SER A 16 49.35 -24.55 -31.96
N LEU A 17 49.68 -24.39 -30.67
CA LEU A 17 48.72 -24.60 -29.59
C LEU A 17 47.63 -23.53 -29.72
N PHE A 18 46.50 -23.89 -30.35
CA PHE A 18 45.28 -23.11 -30.25
C PHE A 18 44.74 -23.23 -28.82
N ILE A 19 45.31 -22.43 -27.92
CA ILE A 19 44.63 -22.05 -26.68
C ILE A 19 43.45 -21.19 -27.13
N SER A 20 42.28 -21.82 -27.29
CA SER A 20 41.00 -21.14 -27.45
C SER A 20 40.59 -20.52 -26.12
N ALA A 21 41.38 -19.53 -25.70
CA ALA A 21 41.00 -18.55 -24.70
C ALA A 21 39.75 -17.86 -25.23
N HIS A 22 38.60 -18.38 -24.82
CA HIS A 22 37.35 -17.63 -24.80
C HIS A 22 37.53 -16.55 -23.72
N SER A 23 38.31 -15.53 -24.10
CA SER A 23 38.26 -14.25 -23.44
C SER A 23 36.78 -13.86 -23.40
N LEU A 24 36.24 -13.72 -22.20
CA LEU A 24 35.05 -12.93 -21.98
C LEU A 24 35.44 -11.48 -22.28
N ALA A 25 35.58 -11.19 -23.57
CA ALA A 25 35.84 -9.86 -24.07
C ALA A 25 34.68 -9.01 -23.57
N ASN A 26 35.02 -8.03 -22.73
CA ASN A 26 34.07 -7.10 -22.14
C ASN A 26 33.62 -6.14 -23.25
N ASN A 27 32.78 -6.66 -24.15
CA ASN A 27 32.31 -5.99 -25.35
C ASN A 27 31.25 -4.97 -24.93
N GLU A 28 31.70 -3.80 -24.51
CA GLU A 28 30.84 -2.63 -24.39
C GLU A 28 30.06 -2.46 -25.71
N PRO A 29 28.75 -2.14 -25.65
CA PRO A 29 27.92 -2.03 -26.84
C PRO A 29 28.36 -0.81 -27.69
N THR A 30 29.10 -1.07 -28.77
CA THR A 30 29.69 -0.03 -29.62
C THR A 30 28.75 0.43 -30.72
N THR A 31 28.01 -0.48 -31.36
CA THR A 31 27.03 -0.15 -32.41
C THR A 31 25.67 0.17 -31.81
N ASP A 32 24.84 0.90 -32.54
CA ASP A 32 23.52 1.31 -32.03
C ASP A 32 22.59 0.10 -31.81
N LEU A 33 22.62 -0.89 -32.73
CA LEU A 33 21.94 -2.18 -32.53
C LEU A 33 22.41 -2.92 -31.27
N GLN A 34 23.71 -2.86 -30.93
CA GLN A 34 24.22 -3.44 -29.67
C GLN A 34 23.70 -2.68 -28.45
N LYS A 35 23.63 -1.34 -28.50
CA LYS A 35 23.13 -0.49 -27.40
C LYS A 35 21.63 -0.69 -27.19
N GLU A 36 20.85 -0.77 -28.26
CA GLU A 36 19.43 -1.10 -28.22
C GLU A 36 19.20 -2.48 -27.58
N SER A 37 19.91 -3.51 -28.07
CA SER A 37 19.82 -4.88 -27.55
C SER A 37 20.20 -4.96 -26.06
N TYR A 38 21.30 -4.29 -25.67
CA TYR A 38 21.73 -4.22 -24.28
C TYR A 38 20.70 -3.49 -23.40
N SER A 39 20.11 -2.40 -23.89
CA SER A 39 19.11 -1.62 -23.15
C SER A 39 17.84 -2.41 -22.86
N ILE A 40 17.41 -3.27 -23.79
CA ILE A 40 16.30 -4.21 -23.57
C ILE A 40 16.65 -5.16 -22.40
N GLY A 41 17.81 -5.83 -22.45
CA GLY A 41 18.26 -6.72 -21.39
C GLY A 41 18.41 -6.03 -20.03
N ALA A 42 19.00 -4.84 -20.01
CA ALA A 42 19.17 -4.03 -18.80
C ALA A 42 17.82 -3.59 -18.20
N SER A 43 16.82 -3.27 -19.02
CA SER A 43 15.48 -2.90 -18.53
C SER A 43 14.78 -4.05 -17.79
N VAL A 44 14.87 -5.27 -18.34
CA VAL A 44 14.34 -6.49 -17.71
C VAL A 44 15.14 -6.85 -16.45
N GLY A 45 16.48 -6.74 -16.52
CA GLY A 45 17.37 -6.94 -15.38
C GLY A 45 17.07 -6.00 -14.21
N ASN A 46 16.84 -4.71 -14.48
CA ASN A 46 16.47 -3.73 -13.45
C ASN A 46 15.10 -4.04 -12.82
N TYR A 47 14.11 -4.45 -13.61
CA TYR A 47 12.80 -4.86 -13.10
C TYR A 47 12.90 -6.08 -12.16
N ILE A 48 13.63 -7.12 -12.59
CA ILE A 48 13.85 -8.33 -11.79
C ILE A 48 14.70 -8.03 -10.55
N SER A 49 15.71 -7.19 -10.66
CA SER A 49 16.56 -6.77 -9.54
C SER A 49 15.75 -6.08 -8.43
N ASN A 50 14.85 -5.15 -8.79
CA ASN A 50 13.97 -4.48 -7.83
C ASN A 50 13.03 -5.48 -7.11
N GLN A 51 12.45 -6.43 -7.86
CA GLN A 51 11.63 -7.52 -7.30
C GLN A 51 12.45 -8.37 -6.31
N ILE A 52 13.64 -8.83 -6.70
CA ILE A 52 14.53 -9.64 -5.87
C ILE A 52 14.98 -8.88 -4.62
N PHE A 53 15.38 -7.61 -4.75
CA PHE A 53 15.85 -6.79 -3.63
C PHE A 53 14.74 -6.50 -2.61
N SER A 54 13.48 -6.39 -3.04
CA SER A 54 12.35 -6.33 -2.11
C SER A 54 12.15 -7.64 -1.33
N GLN A 55 12.48 -8.78 -1.94
CA GLN A 55 12.32 -10.10 -1.33
C GLN A 55 13.50 -10.46 -0.40
N THR A 56 14.72 -10.04 -0.71
CA THR A 56 15.88 -10.24 0.19
C THR A 56 15.76 -9.42 1.47
N GLN A 57 15.13 -8.24 1.42
CA GLN A 57 14.74 -7.48 2.63
C GLN A 57 13.71 -8.21 3.50
N MET A 58 12.89 -9.09 2.91
CA MET A 58 12.01 -10.03 3.62
C MET A 58 12.73 -11.35 3.97
N GLY A 59 14.06 -11.39 3.95
CA GLY A 59 14.85 -12.58 4.29
C GLY A 59 14.83 -13.72 3.26
N ALA A 60 14.28 -13.50 2.06
CA ALA A 60 14.30 -14.52 1.01
C ALA A 60 15.64 -14.50 0.27
N GLU A 61 16.48 -15.51 0.53
CA GLU A 61 17.75 -15.70 -0.19
C GLU A 61 17.54 -15.86 -1.71
N VAL A 62 18.59 -15.55 -2.47
CA VAL A 62 18.60 -15.59 -3.94
C VAL A 62 20.00 -15.88 -4.46
N ASP A 63 20.09 -16.77 -5.44
CA ASP A 63 21.29 -16.97 -6.25
C ASP A 63 21.10 -16.17 -7.55
N VAL A 64 21.80 -15.03 -7.66
CA VAL A 64 21.66 -14.12 -8.81
C VAL A 64 22.27 -14.73 -10.08
N ASP A 65 23.33 -15.53 -9.96
CA ASP A 65 23.95 -16.19 -11.12
C ASP A 65 23.00 -17.23 -11.72
N MET A 66 22.26 -17.97 -10.89
CA MET A 66 21.21 -18.88 -11.36
C MET A 66 20.01 -18.15 -11.97
N VAL A 67 19.63 -16.95 -11.47
CA VAL A 67 18.60 -16.12 -12.10
C VAL A 67 19.04 -15.64 -13.49
N VAL A 68 20.28 -15.15 -13.62
CA VAL A 68 20.85 -14.72 -14.91
C VAL A 68 20.96 -15.89 -15.88
N GLN A 69 21.47 -17.04 -15.43
CA GLN A 69 21.55 -18.26 -16.24
C GLN A 69 20.16 -18.72 -16.71
N GLY A 70 19.17 -18.76 -15.81
CA GLY A 70 17.79 -19.15 -16.14
C GLY A 70 17.14 -18.22 -17.17
N ALA A 71 17.36 -16.90 -17.06
CA ALA A 71 16.88 -15.93 -18.04
C ALA A 71 17.56 -16.12 -19.42
N ILE A 72 18.87 -16.36 -19.45
CA ILE A 72 19.63 -16.64 -20.68
C ILE A 72 19.17 -17.95 -21.33
N ASP A 73 18.98 -19.01 -20.54
CA ASP A 73 18.51 -20.32 -21.00
C ASP A 73 17.08 -20.20 -21.56
N ALA A 74 16.19 -19.45 -20.91
CA ALA A 74 14.84 -19.17 -21.40
C ALA A 74 14.83 -18.41 -22.74
N LEU A 75 15.61 -17.33 -22.87
CA LEU A 75 15.71 -16.55 -24.11
C LEU A 75 16.27 -17.36 -25.30
N LYS A 76 17.00 -18.45 -25.04
CA LYS A 76 17.55 -19.36 -26.05
C LYS A 76 16.68 -20.59 -26.32
N GLY A 77 15.58 -20.79 -25.59
CA GLY A 77 14.82 -22.04 -25.65
C GLY A 77 15.59 -23.26 -25.11
N GLN A 78 16.53 -23.04 -24.19
CA GLN A 78 17.44 -24.03 -23.59
C GLN A 78 17.14 -24.25 -22.10
N GLN A 79 15.89 -24.05 -21.70
CA GLN A 79 15.44 -24.20 -20.31
C GLN A 79 15.75 -25.61 -19.78
N LYS A 80 16.25 -25.67 -18.54
CA LYS A 80 16.65 -26.93 -17.86
C LYS A 80 15.50 -27.63 -17.14
N PHE A 81 14.39 -26.92 -16.95
CA PHE A 81 13.19 -27.37 -16.27
C PHE A 81 12.01 -27.23 -17.21
N THR A 82 11.01 -28.09 -17.03
CA THR A 82 9.68 -27.94 -17.62
C THR A 82 8.92 -26.75 -17.02
N ASP A 83 7.93 -26.23 -17.72
CA ASP A 83 7.04 -25.17 -17.21
C ASP A 83 6.40 -25.55 -15.86
N GLU A 84 6.06 -26.83 -15.66
CA GLU A 84 5.46 -27.35 -14.42
C GLU A 84 6.45 -27.33 -13.25
N GLU A 85 7.72 -27.71 -13.48
CA GLU A 85 8.78 -27.60 -12.47
C GLU A 85 9.07 -26.13 -12.12
N VAL A 86 9.12 -25.24 -13.11
CA VAL A 86 9.28 -23.80 -12.88
C VAL A 86 8.15 -23.25 -12.01
N LEU A 87 6.88 -23.57 -12.35
CA LEU A 87 5.72 -23.17 -11.54
C LEU A 87 5.78 -23.75 -10.12
N THR A 88 6.23 -24.99 -9.95
CA THR A 88 6.37 -25.64 -8.64
C THR A 88 7.34 -24.87 -7.73
N TYR A 89 8.52 -24.50 -8.22
CA TYR A 89 9.48 -23.74 -7.42
C TYR A 89 9.07 -22.28 -7.20
N LEU A 90 8.40 -21.65 -8.17
CA LEU A 90 7.84 -20.30 -8.00
C LEU A 90 6.73 -20.27 -6.94
N ASN A 91 5.83 -21.25 -6.93
CA ASN A 91 4.80 -21.39 -5.91
C ASN A 91 5.41 -21.60 -4.51
N LYS A 92 6.41 -22.48 -4.37
CA LYS A 92 7.15 -22.66 -3.11
C LYS A 92 7.80 -21.37 -2.61
N ARG A 93 8.33 -20.53 -3.50
CA ARG A 93 8.86 -19.20 -3.14
C ARG A 93 7.74 -18.24 -2.73
N ALA A 94 6.60 -18.26 -3.42
CA ALA A 94 5.44 -17.45 -3.08
C ALA A 94 4.84 -17.83 -1.71
N GLU A 95 4.75 -19.12 -1.39
CA GLU A 95 4.34 -19.63 -0.07
C GLU A 95 5.24 -19.12 1.04
N PHE A 96 6.57 -19.21 0.87
CA PHE A 96 7.53 -18.66 1.83
C PHE A 96 7.35 -17.14 2.03
N LEU A 97 7.27 -16.37 0.93
CA LEU A 97 7.11 -14.92 0.99
C LEU A 97 5.77 -14.51 1.63
N ASN A 98 4.70 -15.26 1.39
CA ASN A 98 3.40 -15.05 2.03
C ASN A 98 3.47 -15.37 3.52
N ALA A 99 4.12 -16.46 3.93
CA ALA A 99 4.31 -16.80 5.34
C ALA A 99 5.12 -15.73 6.10
N VAL A 100 6.20 -15.20 5.49
CA VAL A 100 6.96 -14.07 6.07
C VAL A 100 6.09 -12.83 6.19
N ARG A 101 5.34 -12.47 5.14
CA ARG A 101 4.43 -11.31 5.17
C ARG A 101 3.38 -11.45 6.27
N THR A 102 2.75 -12.61 6.40
CA THR A 102 1.75 -12.88 7.45
C THR A 102 2.38 -12.75 8.83
N ALA A 103 3.55 -13.34 9.07
CA ALA A 103 4.23 -13.25 10.36
C ALA A 103 4.62 -11.80 10.73
N GLU A 104 5.05 -10.98 9.77
CA GLU A 104 5.36 -9.57 10.03
C GLU A 104 4.07 -8.75 10.25
N ILE A 105 3.00 -9.00 9.51
CA ILE A 105 1.68 -8.37 9.76
C ILE A 105 1.14 -8.74 11.15
N GLU A 106 1.23 -10.00 11.57
CA GLU A 106 0.85 -10.44 12.91
C GLU A 106 1.69 -9.76 14.01
N LYS A 107 3.00 -9.64 13.81
CA LYS A 107 3.92 -8.94 14.72
C LYS A 107 3.62 -7.44 14.81
N ILE A 108 3.30 -6.80 13.68
CA ILE A 108 2.84 -5.40 13.65
C ILE A 108 1.50 -5.26 14.38
N ALA A 109 0.53 -6.15 14.12
CA ALA A 109 -0.78 -6.15 14.80
C ALA A 109 -0.64 -6.30 16.31
N GLN A 110 0.20 -7.23 16.78
CA GLN A 110 0.50 -7.41 18.21
C GLN A 110 1.10 -6.15 18.82
N LYS A 111 2.04 -5.48 18.13
CA LYS A 111 2.62 -4.22 18.60
C LYS A 111 1.57 -3.10 18.64
N SER A 112 0.84 -2.85 17.57
CA SER A 112 -0.21 -1.81 17.50
C SER A 112 -1.31 -2.00 18.53
N MET A 113 -1.71 -3.26 18.79
CA MET A 113 -2.66 -3.61 19.84
C MET A 113 -2.11 -3.30 21.24
N ALA A 114 -0.85 -3.66 21.51
CA ALA A 114 -0.20 -3.40 22.80
C ALA A 114 0.02 -1.90 23.06
N ASP A 115 0.54 -1.16 22.06
CA ASP A 115 0.72 0.29 22.14
C ASP A 115 -0.62 1.01 22.30
N GLY A 116 -1.64 0.59 21.54
CA GLY A 116 -3.00 1.12 21.62
C GLY A 116 -3.64 0.88 22.99
N GLN A 117 -3.51 -0.32 23.54
CA GLN A 117 -3.98 -0.63 24.90
C GLN A 117 -3.25 0.22 25.94
N ALA A 118 -1.92 0.34 25.86
CA ALA A 118 -1.14 1.16 26.78
C ALA A 118 -1.53 2.66 26.71
N TYR A 119 -1.79 3.17 25.50
CA TYR A 119 -2.30 4.52 25.28
C TYR A 119 -3.67 4.71 25.93
N LEU A 120 -4.63 3.82 25.68
CA LEU A 120 -5.98 3.89 26.23
C LEU A 120 -6.01 3.78 27.77
N GLU A 121 -5.17 2.93 28.36
CA GLU A 121 -5.03 2.80 29.81
C GLU A 121 -4.43 4.06 30.46
N THR A 122 -3.51 4.72 29.76
CA THR A 122 -2.92 6.00 30.21
C THR A 122 -3.92 7.14 30.05
N ASN A 123 -4.57 7.23 28.90
CA ASN A 123 -5.45 8.35 28.53
C ASN A 123 -6.71 8.42 29.42
N LYS A 124 -7.31 7.29 29.79
CA LYS A 124 -8.45 7.26 30.75
C LYS A 124 -8.11 7.72 32.17
N SER A 125 -6.83 7.91 32.48
CA SER A 125 -6.38 8.43 33.78
C SER A 125 -6.38 9.97 33.83
N ASN A 126 -6.59 10.64 32.69
CA ASN A 126 -6.82 12.08 32.61
C ASN A 126 -8.27 12.39 33.06
N SER A 127 -8.43 13.38 33.95
CA SER A 127 -9.74 13.81 34.48
C SER A 127 -10.69 14.34 33.41
N ASP A 128 -10.14 14.85 32.30
CA ASP A 128 -10.91 15.47 31.23
C ASP A 128 -11.39 14.45 30.19
N VAL A 129 -10.97 13.18 30.34
CA VAL A 129 -11.33 12.08 29.43
C VAL A 129 -12.52 11.30 29.99
N VAL A 130 -13.57 11.20 29.18
CA VAL A 130 -14.73 10.35 29.42
C VAL A 130 -14.59 9.06 28.63
N VAL A 131 -14.86 7.91 29.27
CA VAL A 131 -14.86 6.59 28.63
C VAL A 131 -16.31 6.10 28.51
N THR A 132 -16.73 5.74 27.30
CA THR A 132 -18.07 5.20 27.04
C THR A 132 -18.14 3.70 27.29
N LYS A 133 -19.34 3.11 27.18
CA LYS A 133 -19.55 1.66 27.35
C LYS A 133 -18.92 0.81 26.26
N SER A 134 -18.66 1.35 25.07
CA SER A 134 -18.00 0.65 23.97
C SER A 134 -16.47 0.66 24.08
N GLY A 135 -15.93 1.46 25.01
CA GLY A 135 -14.48 1.71 25.15
C GLY A 135 -13.98 2.91 24.35
N LEU A 136 -14.83 3.60 23.59
CA LEU A 136 -14.50 4.92 23.04
C LEU A 136 -14.10 5.86 24.18
N GLN A 137 -13.01 6.60 24.01
CA GLN A 137 -12.63 7.67 24.93
C GLN A 137 -12.72 9.01 24.22
N TYR A 138 -13.20 10.04 24.91
CA TYR A 138 -13.23 11.39 24.37
C TYR A 138 -12.91 12.46 25.41
N GLN A 139 -12.35 13.57 24.95
CA GLN A 139 -12.11 14.80 25.70
C GLN A 139 -12.75 15.96 24.96
N VAL A 140 -13.49 16.82 25.69
CA VAL A 140 -14.07 18.05 25.13
C VAL A 140 -13.00 19.13 25.11
N LEU A 141 -12.52 19.53 23.91
CA LEU A 141 -11.57 20.64 23.77
C LEU A 141 -12.30 21.98 23.65
N LYS A 142 -13.46 21.99 22.99
CA LYS A 142 -14.38 23.12 22.88
C LYS A 142 -15.81 22.59 22.84
N GLN A 143 -16.67 23.13 23.68
CA GLN A 143 -18.10 22.83 23.68
C GLN A 143 -18.83 23.75 22.69
N GLY A 144 -19.61 23.17 21.79
CA GLY A 144 -20.57 23.86 20.94
C GLY A 144 -21.98 23.90 21.56
N GLU A 145 -22.87 24.66 20.94
CA GLU A 145 -24.24 24.92 21.42
C GLU A 145 -25.32 24.61 20.37
N GLY A 146 -24.94 24.15 19.16
CA GLY A 146 -25.89 23.88 18.07
C GLY A 146 -26.54 22.49 18.13
N ARG A 147 -27.13 22.07 17.01
CA ARG A 147 -27.85 20.79 16.87
C ARG A 147 -26.89 19.61 17.12
N ILE A 148 -27.37 18.58 17.82
CA ILE A 148 -26.66 17.30 17.98
C ILE A 148 -27.04 16.38 16.80
N PRO A 149 -26.10 15.69 16.14
CA PRO A 149 -26.40 14.73 15.08
C PRO A 149 -27.20 13.52 15.53
N ASN A 150 -28.17 13.13 14.71
CA ASN A 150 -28.76 11.80 14.67
C ASN A 150 -27.91 10.87 13.78
N PRO A 151 -27.99 9.54 13.94
CA PRO A 151 -27.18 8.58 13.15
C PRO A 151 -27.35 8.65 11.62
N GLU A 152 -28.52 9.07 11.15
CA GLU A 152 -28.87 9.22 9.74
C GLU A 152 -28.38 10.51 9.09
N ASP A 153 -28.01 11.53 9.89
CA ASP A 153 -27.67 12.86 9.40
C ASP A 153 -26.38 12.88 8.56
N VAL A 154 -26.20 13.97 7.82
CA VAL A 154 -24.93 14.32 7.18
C VAL A 154 -24.20 15.35 8.02
N VAL A 155 -22.93 15.09 8.31
CA VAL A 155 -22.05 15.97 9.08
C VAL A 155 -20.94 16.52 8.21
N THR A 156 -20.63 17.80 8.40
CA THR A 156 -19.45 18.46 7.85
C THR A 156 -18.46 18.67 8.98
N VAL A 157 -17.25 18.14 8.83
CA VAL A 157 -16.22 18.15 9.88
C VAL A 157 -14.87 18.60 9.34
N ASN A 158 -14.11 19.30 10.17
CA ASN A 158 -12.65 19.28 10.03
C ASN A 158 -12.08 18.25 11.00
N TYR A 159 -10.96 17.61 10.65
CA TYR A 159 -10.31 16.67 11.54
C TYR A 159 -8.83 16.45 11.23
N LYS A 160 -8.13 15.92 12.23
CA LYS A 160 -6.78 15.36 12.13
C LYS A 160 -6.78 13.95 12.73
N GLY A 161 -6.19 12.99 12.03
CA GLY A 161 -6.08 11.59 12.44
C GLY A 161 -4.62 11.18 12.67
N PHE A 162 -4.35 10.60 13.84
CA PHE A 162 -3.02 10.18 14.28
C PHE A 162 -3.04 8.74 14.80
N LEU A 163 -1.95 8.01 14.59
CA LEU A 163 -1.64 6.81 15.36
C LEU A 163 -1.22 7.20 16.79
N VAL A 164 -1.25 6.25 17.72
CA VAL A 164 -0.89 6.48 19.13
C VAL A 164 0.57 6.88 19.37
N ASP A 165 1.45 6.70 18.37
CA ASP A 165 2.84 7.17 18.37
C ASP A 165 3.00 8.63 17.89
N GLY A 166 1.92 9.28 17.46
CA GLY A 166 1.89 10.63 16.94
C GLY A 166 2.00 10.74 15.40
N THR A 167 2.11 9.62 14.67
CA THR A 167 2.14 9.63 13.20
C THR A 167 0.81 10.08 12.63
N GLN A 168 0.77 11.25 12.00
CA GLN A 168 -0.39 11.77 11.27
C GLN A 168 -0.64 10.93 10.01
N PHE A 169 -1.87 10.44 9.83
CA PHE A 169 -2.27 9.65 8.65
C PHE A 169 -3.34 10.34 7.79
N ASP A 170 -4.07 11.32 8.33
CA ASP A 170 -5.08 12.09 7.61
C ASP A 170 -5.27 13.47 8.26
N ASP A 171 -5.46 14.52 7.46
CA ASP A 171 -5.74 15.89 7.90
C ASP A 171 -6.61 16.60 6.84
N SER A 172 -7.79 17.09 7.24
CA SER A 172 -8.67 17.84 6.33
C SER A 172 -8.23 19.30 6.12
N TYR A 173 -7.55 19.90 7.10
CA TYR A 173 -7.06 21.28 7.01
C TYR A 173 -5.96 21.39 5.93
N GLU A 174 -5.14 20.35 5.74
CA GLU A 174 -4.16 20.28 4.64
C GLU A 174 -4.80 20.24 3.25
N ARG A 175 -6.05 19.74 3.14
CA ARG A 175 -6.82 19.75 1.88
C ARG A 175 -7.52 21.08 1.60
N GLY A 176 -7.65 21.95 2.59
CA GLY A 176 -8.22 23.29 2.44
C GLY A 176 -9.76 23.37 2.43
N GLU A 177 -10.47 22.24 2.54
CA GLU A 177 -11.93 22.21 2.70
C GLU A 177 -12.39 21.17 3.75
N PRO A 178 -13.45 21.44 4.53
CA PRO A 178 -14.03 20.47 5.45
C PRO A 178 -14.62 19.27 4.71
N ASN A 179 -14.46 18.07 5.27
CA ASN A 179 -15.02 16.85 4.68
C ASN A 179 -16.49 16.67 5.11
N ARG A 180 -17.35 16.27 4.17
CA ARG A 180 -18.79 16.02 4.39
C ARG A 180 -19.10 14.53 4.29
N PHE A 181 -19.64 13.95 5.36
CA PHE A 181 -19.90 12.51 5.49
C PHE A 181 -21.35 12.23 5.91
N ALA A 182 -22.00 11.25 5.30
CA ALA A 182 -23.19 10.64 5.90
C ALA A 182 -22.72 9.86 7.15
N LEU A 183 -23.26 10.14 8.33
CA LEU A 183 -22.69 9.65 9.59
C LEU A 183 -22.68 8.10 9.66
N ILE A 184 -23.72 7.45 9.14
CA ILE A 184 -23.81 5.99 8.99
C ILE A 184 -22.68 5.34 8.13
N SER A 185 -21.90 6.12 7.36
CA SER A 185 -20.87 5.61 6.45
C SER A 185 -19.43 5.66 6.98
N VAL A 186 -19.20 6.28 8.15
CA VAL A 186 -17.87 6.35 8.80
C VAL A 186 -17.71 5.24 9.84
N ILE A 187 -16.50 5.11 10.42
CA ILE A 187 -16.18 4.10 11.44
C ILE A 187 -17.09 4.19 12.68
N ALA A 188 -17.33 3.07 13.34
CA ALA A 188 -18.27 3.00 14.48
C ALA A 188 -17.93 3.98 15.63
N GLY A 189 -16.65 4.24 15.88
CA GLY A 189 -16.23 5.22 16.88
C GLY A 189 -16.57 6.67 16.52
N TRP A 190 -16.66 7.00 15.23
CA TRP A 190 -17.19 8.28 14.77
C TRP A 190 -18.72 8.31 14.83
N GLN A 191 -19.40 7.22 14.43
CA GLN A 191 -20.85 7.09 14.56
C GLN A 191 -21.31 7.32 16.01
N GLU A 192 -20.61 6.75 16.97
CA GLU A 192 -20.85 7.00 18.39
C GLU A 192 -20.41 8.42 18.79
N GLY A 193 -19.13 8.75 18.60
CA GLY A 193 -18.51 9.97 19.14
C GLY A 193 -19.13 11.27 18.63
N ILE A 194 -19.51 11.34 17.35
CA ILE A 194 -20.07 12.55 16.75
C ILE A 194 -21.51 12.81 17.23
N THR A 195 -22.28 11.77 17.58
CA THR A 195 -23.61 11.94 18.22
C THR A 195 -23.53 12.49 19.66
N LEU A 196 -22.32 12.61 20.23
CA LEU A 196 -22.07 13.27 21.52
C LEU A 196 -21.67 14.75 21.38
N MET A 197 -21.50 15.24 20.14
CA MET A 197 -21.05 16.59 19.82
C MET A 197 -22.22 17.48 19.37
N PRO A 198 -22.56 18.54 20.10
CA PRO A 198 -23.30 19.66 19.53
C PRO A 198 -22.50 20.35 18.42
N GLU A 199 -23.17 20.87 17.39
CA GLU A 199 -22.53 21.66 16.34
C GLU A 199 -21.70 22.83 16.91
N GLY A 200 -20.52 23.04 16.33
CA GLY A 200 -19.50 24.01 16.78
C GLY A 200 -18.51 23.47 17.82
N SER A 201 -18.68 22.22 18.27
CA SER A 201 -17.76 21.55 19.20
C SER A 201 -16.46 21.09 18.55
N ILE A 202 -15.38 21.05 19.34
CA ILE A 202 -14.12 20.39 18.99
C ILE A 202 -13.84 19.34 20.06
N TYR A 203 -13.85 18.06 19.69
CA TYR A 203 -13.61 16.93 20.60
C TYR A 203 -12.35 16.18 20.14
N LYS A 204 -11.62 15.64 21.12
CA LYS A 204 -10.54 14.69 20.88
C LYS A 204 -11.03 13.30 21.20
N PHE A 205 -10.90 12.36 20.27
CA PHE A 205 -11.30 10.96 20.42
C PHE A 205 -10.06 10.06 20.46
N ALA A 206 -10.07 9.05 21.33
CA ALA A 206 -9.22 7.88 21.20
C ALA A 206 -10.11 6.66 20.97
N ILE A 207 -9.98 6.07 19.78
CA ILE A 207 -10.90 5.08 19.23
C ILE A 207 -10.18 3.73 19.21
N PRO A 208 -10.58 2.76 20.07
CA PRO A 208 -10.02 1.41 20.03
C PRO A 208 -10.21 0.76 18.66
N ALA A 209 -9.30 -0.14 18.27
CA ALA A 209 -9.32 -0.78 16.95
C ALA A 209 -10.68 -1.42 16.59
N ALA A 210 -11.39 -1.99 17.57
CA ALA A 210 -12.72 -2.59 17.40
C ALA A 210 -13.82 -1.60 16.99
N LEU A 211 -13.62 -0.29 17.18
CA LEU A 211 -14.50 0.79 16.73
C LEU A 211 -13.93 1.56 15.52
N ALA A 212 -12.78 1.10 15.00
CA ALA A 212 -12.08 1.66 13.85
C ALA A 212 -11.99 0.62 12.71
N TYR A 213 -10.77 0.24 12.30
CA TYR A 213 -10.52 -0.70 11.17
C TYR A 213 -10.21 -2.14 11.61
N GLY A 214 -10.40 -2.48 12.89
CA GLY A 214 -10.20 -3.84 13.39
C GLY A 214 -8.77 -4.36 13.14
N ASN A 215 -8.66 -5.53 12.53
CA ASN A 215 -7.39 -6.18 12.23
C ASN A 215 -6.89 -5.94 10.80
N ASP A 216 -7.54 -5.06 10.04
CA ASP A 216 -7.19 -4.79 8.65
C ASP A 216 -6.14 -3.66 8.54
N THR A 217 -5.29 -3.75 7.52
CA THR A 217 -4.35 -2.66 7.17
C THR A 217 -5.04 -1.71 6.20
N VAL A 218 -5.11 -0.41 6.52
CA VAL A 218 -5.83 0.58 5.71
C VAL A 218 -4.90 1.74 5.35
N GLY A 219 -4.42 1.77 4.11
CA GLY A 219 -3.43 2.75 3.67
C GLY A 219 -2.13 2.61 4.47
N MET A 220 -1.80 3.62 5.28
CA MET A 220 -0.67 3.58 6.22
C MET A 220 -1.04 3.14 7.64
N ILE A 221 -2.34 2.94 7.94
CA ILE A 221 -2.82 2.54 9.26
C ILE A 221 -2.52 1.04 9.46
N PRO A 222 -1.70 0.66 10.46
CA PRO A 222 -1.41 -0.74 10.75
C PRO A 222 -2.65 -1.50 11.26
N PRO A 223 -2.66 -2.84 11.15
CA PRO A 223 -3.70 -3.67 11.76
C PRO A 223 -3.76 -3.49 13.28
N SER A 224 -4.96 -3.65 13.86
CA SER A 224 -5.21 -3.56 15.30
C SER A 224 -4.85 -2.21 15.95
N SER A 225 -4.76 -1.13 15.15
CA SER A 225 -4.40 0.20 15.63
C SER A 225 -5.56 0.90 16.36
N THR A 226 -5.24 1.48 17.52
CA THR A 226 -6.07 2.54 18.12
C THR A 226 -5.80 3.85 17.38
N LEU A 227 -6.86 4.59 17.06
CA LEU A 227 -6.76 5.86 16.32
C LEU A 227 -7.06 7.04 17.24
N VAL A 228 -6.27 8.09 17.16
CA VAL A 228 -6.51 9.36 17.85
C VAL A 228 -6.99 10.37 16.83
N PHE A 229 -8.15 10.98 17.07
CA PHE A 229 -8.68 12.04 16.22
C PHE A 229 -8.91 13.32 17.02
N GLU A 230 -8.63 14.46 16.41
CA GLU A 230 -9.18 15.75 16.83
C GLU A 230 -10.20 16.16 15.76
N VAL A 231 -11.46 16.35 16.15
CA VAL A 231 -12.60 16.56 15.24
C VAL A 231 -13.33 17.84 15.63
N GLU A 232 -13.53 18.73 14.68
CA GLU A 232 -14.36 19.91 14.75
C GLU A 232 -15.66 19.64 13.97
N LEU A 233 -16.80 19.65 14.66
CA LEU A 233 -18.11 19.51 14.03
C LEU A 233 -18.58 20.88 13.52
N VAL A 234 -18.40 21.11 12.22
CA VAL A 234 -18.66 22.41 11.56
C VAL A 234 -20.14 22.60 11.28
N LYS A 235 -20.83 21.56 10.79
CA LYS A 235 -22.26 21.62 10.44
C LYS A 235 -22.94 20.25 10.52
N VAL A 236 -24.22 20.24 10.90
CA VAL A 236 -25.11 19.07 10.87
C VAL A 236 -26.29 19.36 9.94
N GLU A 237 -26.65 18.39 9.11
CA GLU A 237 -27.67 18.54 8.06
C GLU A 237 -28.57 17.30 8.00
N GLU A 238 -29.88 17.51 7.85
CA GLU A 238 -30.84 16.41 7.79
C GLU A 238 -30.74 15.62 6.48
N PRO A 239 -31.17 14.33 6.46
CA PRO A 239 -31.14 13.50 5.27
C PRO A 239 -31.90 14.15 4.10
N GLY A 240 -31.16 14.61 3.10
CA GLY A 240 -31.70 15.23 1.89
C GLY A 240 -31.86 16.75 1.92
N GLU A 241 -31.55 17.43 3.03
CA GLU A 241 -31.68 18.89 3.18
C GLU A 241 -30.93 19.67 2.07
N ASN A 242 -29.81 19.11 1.58
CA ASN A 242 -29.01 19.66 0.48
C ASN A 242 -29.00 18.80 -0.79
N ALA A 243 -29.94 17.85 -0.95
CA ALA A 243 -30.02 16.99 -2.15
C ALA A 243 -30.23 17.80 -3.46
N HIS A 244 -30.77 19.02 -3.37
CA HIS A 244 -30.96 19.91 -4.51
C HIS A 244 -29.66 20.43 -5.15
N GLY A 245 -28.49 20.27 -4.51
CA GLY A 245 -27.19 20.59 -5.12
C GLY A 245 -26.63 19.48 -6.05
N MET A 246 -27.10 18.23 -5.90
CA MET A 246 -26.53 17.05 -6.56
C MET A 246 -27.28 16.70 -7.86
N GLY A 247 -27.13 17.55 -8.89
CA GLY A 247 -27.04 17.08 -10.27
C GLY A 247 -28.22 16.35 -10.93
N LEU A 248 -29.48 16.58 -10.53
CA LEU A 248 -30.67 16.13 -11.30
C LEU A 248 -31.62 17.25 -11.76
N SER A 249 -31.16 18.50 -11.71
CA SER A 249 -31.82 19.66 -12.31
C SER A 249 -31.70 19.67 -13.85
N GLY A 250 -32.21 18.63 -14.51
CA GLY A 250 -31.95 18.41 -15.95
C GLY A 250 -32.92 17.51 -16.73
N MET A 251 -33.89 16.85 -16.10
CA MET A 251 -34.96 16.14 -16.82
C MET A 251 -36.29 16.90 -16.71
N GLY A 252 -36.53 17.77 -17.67
CA GLY A 252 -37.75 18.55 -17.75
C GLY A 252 -38.99 17.69 -18.05
N MET A 253 -39.79 17.42 -17.03
CA MET A 253 -41.19 16.99 -17.19
C MET A 253 -42.09 18.20 -17.53
N GLY A 254 -41.70 18.92 -18.60
CA GLY A 254 -42.37 20.10 -19.10
C GLY A 254 -43.56 19.75 -19.98
N GLY A 255 -44.72 19.49 -19.34
CA GLY A 255 -46.05 19.72 -19.91
C GLY A 255 -46.42 19.03 -21.22
N MET A 256 -47.10 17.88 -21.14
CA MET A 256 -48.05 17.48 -22.18
C MET A 256 -49.28 16.76 -21.58
N MET A 257 -50.22 17.57 -21.08
CA MET A 257 -51.52 17.14 -20.58
C MET A 257 -52.63 17.98 -21.25
N GLY A 258 -53.63 17.31 -21.83
CA GLY A 258 -54.99 17.88 -21.94
C GLY A 258 -55.38 18.62 -23.22
N GLY A 259 -55.30 17.99 -24.39
CA GLY A 259 -56.09 18.38 -25.57
C GLY A 259 -57.43 17.64 -25.62
N LYS A 260 -58.52 18.25 -25.15
CA LYS A 260 -59.86 17.63 -25.09
C LYS A 260 -60.45 17.40 -26.49
N GLY A 261 -60.92 16.19 -26.76
CA GLY A 261 -61.96 15.92 -27.76
C GLY A 261 -63.27 15.58 -27.05
N SER A 262 -64.33 16.34 -27.33
CA SER A 262 -65.71 16.04 -26.93
C SER A 262 -66.59 15.86 -28.18
N PRO A 263 -67.68 15.08 -28.12
CA PRO A 263 -68.41 14.63 -29.31
C PRO A 263 -69.55 15.56 -29.74
N HIS A 264 -70.04 15.28 -30.96
CA HIS A 264 -71.15 15.88 -31.71
C HIS A 264 -70.79 17.10 -32.59
#